data_AF-A0A4Q2TXK6-F1
#
_entry.id   AF-A0A4Q2TXK6-F1
#
_cell.length_a   1.000
_cell.length_b   1.000
_cell.length_c   1.000
_cell.angle_alpha   90.00
_cell.angle_beta   90.00
_cell.angle_gamma   90.00
#
_symmetry.space_group_name_H-M   'P 1'
#
loop_
_entity.id
_entity.type
_entity.pdbx_description
1 polymer ?
#
loop_
_entity_poly.entity_id
_entity_poly.type
_entity_poly.pdbx_seq_one_letter_code
_entity_poly.pdbx_strand_id
1 'polypeptide(L)'
;MSPASFWDPVDLSASEWIEHAPFAFWLVDAIAPSLVVELSAGPGFSYLAFCQAIHRLGLAATARAVAPWDGDEAHLAAVSRNAPYAAFSSLIGAPYHEARPSFAPGSIDLLHIDGPHDHGEAVQILDAWRSRLSDAGIVLLHGTGPEGRRTGTGLLFDGLTSDHPTFHFPHGLGLGLVAIGRAVPDRLAALLGGEQADVTRAAYAALGRGLRLRRRAVADGEALGLLTERVDPDRRGPGRRGFPPDCSPDIVRLAADLPDATPSSHLADLSRRLAALEGASGTPRPAPTGAPAIEVAVQEGHLRRLSSEGPMADIAGLRAESRALRASEAEANRRARRAARAIHARRAEVERQIAAIETAAATAHADVARLAETAWRHRENEHAADHARAEARRRLQDLLEHERAMLASPGGLQGVLSLGAVRRWRRMVRGYSSFVRRGADAATEWQDAEKRYAAAREARRFGEDQAHAAQPRASELDSAVVMLRAELAASENLLALLPEVPGGETGPVADAYDRWVEQHDTLDEGDRRAIRARVLRMRRRPLISVVMPVYNPQVGFLRQAVASVQSQIYPDWELCIADDAS
;
A
#
# COMPACT_ATOMS: atom_id res chain seq x y z
N MET A 1 -13.80 12.69 13.65
CA MET A 1 -13.85 12.15 12.27
C MET A 1 -15.25 12.31 11.71
N SER A 2 -15.43 12.16 10.40
CA SER A 2 -16.74 12.20 9.72
C SER A 2 -16.80 11.14 8.63
N PRO A 3 -17.96 10.88 7.99
CA PRO A 3 -18.02 9.97 6.85
C PRO A 3 -17.02 10.32 5.73
N ALA A 4 -16.67 11.61 5.59
CA ALA A 4 -15.69 12.07 4.62
C ALA A 4 -14.28 11.52 4.88
N SER A 5 -13.93 11.25 6.14
CA SER A 5 -12.64 10.69 6.54
C SER A 5 -12.32 9.34 5.87
N PHE A 6 -13.32 8.61 5.40
CA PHE A 6 -13.19 7.25 4.86
C PHE A 6 -13.41 7.18 3.35
N TRP A 7 -13.38 8.33 2.68
CA TRP A 7 -13.52 8.34 1.22
C TRP A 7 -12.25 7.86 0.55
N ASP A 8 -12.44 7.06 -0.50
CA ASP A 8 -11.36 6.74 -1.42
C ASP A 8 -11.00 7.96 -2.28
N PRO A 9 -9.71 8.34 -2.35
CA PRO A 9 -9.26 9.29 -3.34
C PRO A 9 -9.44 8.70 -4.75
N VAL A 10 -10.03 9.48 -5.65
CA VAL A 10 -10.22 9.10 -7.06
C VAL A 10 -8.87 9.03 -7.76
N ASP A 11 -7.98 9.97 -7.46
CA ASP A 11 -6.59 9.93 -7.90
C ASP A 11 -5.75 9.17 -6.87
N LEU A 12 -5.29 7.96 -7.23
CA LEU A 12 -4.32 7.18 -6.46
C LEU A 12 -2.92 7.31 -7.06
N SER A 13 -2.54 8.49 -7.54
CA SER A 13 -1.18 8.78 -8.01
C SER A 13 -0.16 8.67 -6.89
N ALA A 14 1.09 8.42 -7.28
CA ALA A 14 2.21 8.44 -6.35
C ALA A 14 2.37 9.82 -5.72
N SER A 15 2.39 9.86 -4.38
CA SER A 15 2.54 11.11 -3.63
C SER A 15 2.96 10.82 -2.20
N GLU A 16 3.84 11.66 -1.66
CA GLU A 16 4.20 11.67 -0.23
C GLU A 16 3.00 12.07 0.66
N TRP A 17 1.99 12.70 0.06
CA TRP A 17 0.79 13.19 0.73
C TRP A 17 -0.34 12.17 0.84
N ILE A 18 -0.25 11.00 0.19
CA ILE A 18 -1.36 10.03 0.09
C ILE A 18 -1.95 9.64 1.47
N GLU A 19 -1.12 9.62 2.51
CA GLU A 19 -1.53 9.24 3.85
C GLU A 19 -2.44 10.29 4.52
N HIS A 20 -2.44 11.53 4.02
CA HIS A 20 -3.22 12.64 4.56
C HIS A 20 -4.56 12.87 3.87
N ALA A 21 -4.87 12.17 2.77
CA ALA A 21 -6.16 12.27 2.06
C ALA A 21 -7.38 12.13 3.00
N PRO A 22 -7.44 11.13 3.89
CA PRO A 22 -8.51 10.99 4.89
C PRO A 22 -8.72 12.25 5.73
N PHE A 23 -7.62 12.89 6.15
CA PHE A 23 -7.69 14.12 6.92
C PHE A 23 -8.12 15.31 6.05
N ALA A 24 -7.66 15.38 4.80
CA ALA A 24 -8.07 16.39 3.83
C ALA A 24 -9.59 16.43 3.62
N PHE A 25 -10.20 15.26 3.41
CA PHE A 25 -11.63 15.12 3.20
C PHE A 25 -12.40 15.57 4.44
N TRP A 26 -11.95 15.16 5.63
CA TRP A 26 -12.54 15.62 6.88
C TRP A 26 -12.37 17.11 7.10
N LEU A 27 -11.20 17.68 6.78
CA LEU A 27 -10.92 19.09 7.00
C LEU A 27 -11.87 19.96 6.17
N VAL A 28 -12.06 19.65 4.89
CA VAL A 28 -13.01 20.35 4.03
C VAL A 28 -14.45 20.21 4.53
N ASP A 29 -14.85 19.01 4.99
CA ASP A 29 -16.16 18.79 5.64
C ASP A 29 -16.31 19.57 6.96
N ALA A 30 -15.23 19.72 7.73
CA ALA A 30 -15.25 20.37 9.03
C ALA A 30 -15.34 21.89 8.93
N ILE A 31 -14.70 22.49 7.92
CA ILE A 31 -14.55 23.95 7.79
C ILE A 31 -15.40 24.55 6.68
N ALA A 32 -15.90 23.73 5.74
CA ALA A 32 -16.71 24.15 4.59
C ALA A 32 -16.18 25.44 3.93
N PRO A 33 -14.93 25.43 3.40
CA PRO A 33 -14.25 26.64 2.97
C PRO A 33 -14.91 27.26 1.74
N SER A 34 -14.91 28.59 1.61
CA SER A 34 -15.31 29.28 0.38
C SER A 34 -14.17 29.30 -0.65
N LEU A 35 -12.92 29.41 -0.19
CA LEU A 35 -11.73 29.39 -1.04
C LEU A 35 -10.60 28.55 -0.44
N VAL A 36 -10.15 27.57 -1.22
CA VAL A 36 -8.93 26.78 -0.97
C VAL A 36 -7.83 27.24 -1.91
N VAL A 37 -6.63 27.49 -1.38
CA VAL A 37 -5.43 27.81 -2.17
C VAL A 37 -4.31 26.85 -1.80
N GLU A 38 -3.70 26.21 -2.80
CA GLU A 38 -2.46 25.45 -2.65
C GLU A 38 -1.30 26.20 -3.29
N LEU A 39 -0.19 26.31 -2.57
CA LEU A 39 1.10 26.78 -3.05
C LEU A 39 2.05 25.59 -3.07
N SER A 40 2.36 25.10 -4.26
CA SER A 40 3.21 23.91 -4.44
C SER A 40 4.10 24.02 -5.68
N ALA A 41 5.14 23.19 -5.76
CA ALA A 41 6.00 23.10 -6.95
C ALA A 41 5.25 22.60 -8.20
N GLY A 42 4.09 21.97 -8.00
CA GLY A 42 3.15 21.58 -9.03
C GLY A 42 1.89 21.02 -8.35
N PRO A 43 0.67 21.38 -8.80
CA PRO A 43 -0.55 20.85 -8.20
C PRO A 43 -0.55 19.33 -8.21
N GLY A 44 -0.71 18.77 -7.01
CA GLY A 44 -0.53 17.36 -6.77
C GLY A 44 -1.77 16.65 -6.26
N PHE A 45 -1.51 15.53 -5.60
CA PHE A 45 -2.51 14.69 -4.97
C PHE A 45 -3.33 15.45 -3.90
N SER A 46 -2.68 16.29 -3.09
CA SER A 46 -3.31 17.09 -2.03
C SER A 46 -4.40 18.01 -2.56
N TYR A 47 -4.08 18.78 -3.61
CA TYR A 47 -5.02 19.67 -4.26
C TYR A 47 -6.24 18.94 -4.84
N LEU A 48 -6.01 17.79 -5.48
CA LEU A 48 -7.10 16.96 -6.01
C LEU A 48 -7.94 16.35 -4.90
N ALA A 49 -7.37 16.01 -3.75
CA ALA A 49 -8.12 15.56 -2.59
C ALA A 49 -9.05 16.67 -2.05
N PHE A 50 -8.58 17.93 -1.97
CA PHE A 50 -9.45 19.05 -1.62
C PHE A 50 -10.57 19.26 -2.64
N CYS A 51 -10.25 19.23 -3.94
CA CYS A 51 -11.26 19.38 -4.99
C CYS A 51 -12.31 18.27 -4.96
N GLN A 52 -11.87 17.02 -4.74
CA GLN A 52 -12.76 15.89 -4.57
C GLN A 52 -13.69 16.09 -3.37
N ALA A 53 -13.17 16.57 -2.24
CA ALA A 53 -13.98 16.85 -1.05
C ALA A 53 -15.07 17.89 -1.35
N ILE A 54 -14.68 19.03 -1.96
CA ILE A 54 -15.59 20.11 -2.37
C ILE A 54 -16.69 19.56 -3.27
N HIS A 55 -16.33 18.78 -4.29
CA HIS A 55 -17.27 18.20 -5.24
C HIS A 55 -18.26 17.25 -4.57
N ARG A 56 -17.78 16.29 -3.77
CA ARG A 56 -18.62 15.28 -3.12
C ARG A 56 -19.53 15.85 -2.04
N LEU A 57 -19.10 16.91 -1.35
CA LEU A 57 -19.91 17.63 -0.36
C LEU A 57 -20.91 18.61 -1.00
N GLY A 58 -20.78 18.90 -2.29
CA GLY A 58 -21.63 19.88 -2.98
C GLY A 58 -21.44 21.31 -2.48
N LEU A 59 -20.22 21.67 -2.04
CA LEU A 59 -19.93 23.00 -1.49
C LEU A 59 -19.90 24.05 -2.61
N ALA A 60 -20.39 25.25 -2.32
CA ALA A 60 -20.23 26.43 -3.18
C ALA A 60 -18.82 27.05 -3.02
N ALA A 61 -17.79 26.21 -3.02
CA ALA A 61 -16.39 26.58 -2.81
C ALA A 61 -15.64 26.70 -4.13
N THR A 62 -14.56 27.47 -4.14
CA THR A 62 -13.58 27.50 -5.25
C THR A 62 -12.21 27.03 -4.77
N ALA A 63 -11.41 26.47 -5.67
CA ALA A 63 -10.09 25.93 -5.33
C ALA A 63 -9.03 26.37 -6.34
N ARG A 64 -7.91 26.96 -5.91
CA ARG A 64 -6.85 27.49 -6.77
C ARG A 64 -5.51 26.83 -6.42
N ALA A 65 -4.83 26.24 -7.39
CA ALA A 65 -3.45 25.79 -7.20
C ALA A 65 -2.51 26.77 -7.89
N VAL A 66 -1.45 27.18 -7.21
CA VAL A 66 -0.42 28.08 -7.73
C VAL A 66 0.90 27.34 -7.75
N ALA A 67 1.51 27.24 -8.93
CA ALA A 67 2.80 26.61 -9.09
C ALA A 67 3.61 27.28 -10.22
N PRO A 68 4.95 27.42 -10.07
CA PRO A 68 5.83 27.71 -11.18
C PRO A 68 6.05 26.40 -11.98
N TRP A 69 5.28 26.20 -13.05
CA TRP A 69 5.36 24.96 -13.84
C TRP A 69 6.71 24.75 -14.51
N ASP A 70 7.27 23.55 -14.37
CA ASP A 70 8.50 23.14 -15.04
C ASP A 70 8.20 22.51 -16.42
N GLY A 71 7.63 23.33 -17.32
CA GLY A 71 7.35 22.95 -18.71
C GLY A 71 5.92 22.47 -19.02
N ASP A 72 5.63 22.34 -20.31
CA ASP A 72 4.28 22.12 -20.85
C ASP A 72 3.69 20.73 -20.50
N GLU A 73 4.52 19.70 -20.39
CA GLU A 73 4.07 18.33 -20.13
C GLU A 73 3.50 18.17 -18.70
N ALA A 74 4.21 18.69 -17.70
CA ALA A 74 3.75 18.69 -16.31
C ALA A 74 2.44 19.48 -16.15
N HIS A 75 2.31 20.59 -16.89
CA HIS A 75 1.09 21.38 -16.92
C HIS A 75 -0.09 20.62 -17.52
N LEU A 76 0.09 20.01 -18.69
CA LEU A 76 -0.95 19.22 -19.37
C LEU A 76 -1.40 18.02 -18.53
N ALA A 77 -0.47 17.34 -17.86
CA ALA A 77 -0.79 16.24 -16.95
C ALA A 77 -1.68 16.72 -15.79
N ALA A 78 -1.33 17.84 -15.15
CA ALA A 78 -2.14 18.40 -14.08
C ALA A 78 -3.52 18.89 -14.54
N VAL A 79 -3.60 19.55 -15.71
CA VAL A 79 -4.88 19.96 -16.32
C VAL A 79 -5.77 18.75 -16.56
N SER A 80 -5.20 17.66 -17.10
CA SER A 80 -5.94 16.43 -17.37
C SER A 80 -6.50 15.80 -16.09
N ARG A 81 -5.69 15.74 -15.02
CA ARG A 81 -6.17 15.23 -13.71
C ARG A 81 -7.21 16.13 -13.05
N ASN A 82 -7.12 17.45 -13.26
CA ASN A 82 -8.05 18.43 -12.70
C ASN A 82 -9.36 18.57 -13.51
N ALA A 83 -9.44 17.97 -14.71
CA ALA A 83 -10.59 18.10 -15.61
C ALA A 83 -11.96 17.82 -14.94
N PRO A 84 -12.12 16.82 -14.04
CA PRO A 84 -13.38 16.59 -13.34
C PRO A 84 -13.85 17.76 -12.46
N TYR A 85 -12.94 18.67 -12.09
CA TYR A 85 -13.18 19.77 -11.14
C TYR A 85 -13.15 21.15 -11.80
N ALA A 86 -12.99 21.23 -13.13
CA ALA A 86 -12.77 22.48 -13.86
C ALA A 86 -13.87 23.55 -13.70
N ALA A 87 -15.07 23.17 -13.23
CA ALA A 87 -16.17 24.10 -12.97
C ALA A 87 -15.91 25.07 -11.80
N PHE A 88 -15.08 24.69 -10.82
CA PHE A 88 -14.79 25.51 -9.63
C PHE A 88 -13.29 25.56 -9.27
N SER A 89 -12.48 24.72 -9.93
CA SER A 89 -11.04 24.62 -9.75
C SER A 89 -10.29 25.37 -10.86
N SER A 90 -9.15 26.01 -10.56
CA SER A 90 -8.21 26.43 -11.61
C SER A 90 -6.76 26.37 -11.16
N LEU A 91 -5.90 26.06 -12.12
CA LEU A 91 -4.46 25.92 -11.95
C LEU A 91 -3.78 27.18 -12.50
N ILE A 92 -2.98 27.86 -11.68
CA ILE A 92 -2.34 29.14 -11.97
C ILE A 92 -0.85 28.90 -12.15
N GLY A 93 -0.37 29.17 -13.37
CA GLY A 93 1.06 29.11 -13.70
C GLY A 93 1.79 30.39 -13.52
N ALA A 94 2.25 30.62 -12.30
CA ALA A 94 3.05 31.78 -11.95
C ALA A 94 3.84 31.54 -10.67
N PRO A 95 4.96 32.25 -10.46
CA PRO A 95 5.58 32.37 -9.15
C PRO A 95 4.57 32.87 -8.09
N TYR A 96 4.70 32.41 -6.84
CA TYR A 96 3.73 32.70 -5.78
C TYR A 96 3.50 34.21 -5.58
N HIS A 97 4.55 35.02 -5.66
CA HIS A 97 4.45 36.47 -5.48
C HIS A 97 3.67 37.16 -6.61
N GLU A 98 3.71 36.63 -7.83
CA GLU A 98 2.98 37.16 -8.99
C GLU A 98 1.51 36.75 -8.99
N ALA A 99 1.19 35.56 -8.46
CA ALA A 99 -0.19 35.10 -8.35
C ALA A 99 -0.95 35.81 -7.21
N ARG A 100 -0.25 36.19 -6.13
CA ARG A 100 -0.85 36.77 -4.91
C ARG A 100 -1.83 37.93 -5.14
N PRO A 101 -1.60 38.90 -6.05
CA PRO A 101 -2.53 40.01 -6.31
C PRO A 101 -3.90 39.58 -6.86
N SER A 102 -4.01 38.36 -7.42
CA SER A 102 -5.29 37.82 -7.90
C SER A 102 -6.25 37.39 -6.77
N PHE A 103 -5.77 37.37 -5.52
CA PHE A 103 -6.54 37.01 -4.34
C PHE A 103 -6.92 38.25 -3.53
N ALA A 104 -8.21 38.38 -3.21
CA ALA A 104 -8.67 39.49 -2.38
C ALA A 104 -8.08 39.41 -0.96
N PRO A 105 -7.85 40.55 -0.27
CA PRO A 105 -7.52 40.53 1.15
C PRO A 105 -8.61 39.79 1.94
N GLY A 106 -8.23 38.95 2.90
CA GLY A 106 -9.20 38.27 3.76
C GLY A 106 -10.07 37.21 3.09
N SER A 107 -9.71 36.69 1.92
CA SER A 107 -10.58 35.78 1.14
C SER A 107 -10.23 34.30 1.22
N ILE A 108 -9.04 33.93 1.69
CA ILE A 108 -8.57 32.53 1.69
C ILE A 108 -8.90 31.85 3.02
N ASP A 109 -9.72 30.80 2.99
CA ASP A 109 -10.11 30.05 4.19
C ASP A 109 -9.15 28.91 4.49
N LEU A 110 -8.61 28.27 3.46
CA LEU A 110 -7.61 27.21 3.59
C LEU A 110 -6.43 27.49 2.67
N LEU A 111 -5.26 27.72 3.25
CA LEU A 111 -3.99 27.86 2.55
C LEU A 111 -3.11 26.64 2.83
N HIS A 112 -2.81 25.85 1.80
CA HIS A 112 -1.87 24.73 1.87
C HIS A 112 -0.52 25.18 1.30
N ILE A 113 0.55 24.99 2.07
CA ILE A 113 1.93 25.24 1.65
C ILE A 113 2.65 23.90 1.58
N ASP A 114 2.97 23.49 0.36
CA ASP A 114 3.51 22.18 0.01
C ASP A 114 4.69 22.36 -0.98
N GLY A 115 5.83 22.85 -0.48
CA GLY A 115 6.93 23.19 -1.39
C GLY A 115 8.25 23.67 -0.79
N PRO A 116 8.31 24.61 0.18
CA PRO A 116 9.60 25.16 0.57
C PRO A 116 10.33 24.21 1.55
N HIS A 117 11.39 23.57 1.07
CA HIS A 117 12.31 22.83 1.94
C HIS A 117 13.23 23.76 2.74
N ASP A 118 13.34 25.04 2.33
CA ASP A 118 14.06 26.09 3.03
C ASP A 118 13.16 26.87 4.01
N HIS A 119 13.71 27.17 5.20
CA HIS A 119 12.97 27.86 6.24
C HIS A 119 12.69 29.33 5.92
N GLY A 120 13.67 30.02 5.35
CA GLY A 120 13.53 31.43 4.99
C GLY A 120 12.46 31.61 3.92
N GLU A 121 12.42 30.73 2.93
CA GLU A 121 11.39 30.72 1.90
C GLU A 121 9.99 30.45 2.49
N ALA A 122 9.86 29.45 3.37
CA ALA A 122 8.58 29.12 4.00
C ALA A 122 8.00 30.30 4.81
N VAL A 123 8.85 30.98 5.59
CA VAL A 123 8.47 32.19 6.35
C VAL A 123 8.06 33.32 5.41
N GLN A 124 8.86 33.61 4.38
CA GLN A 124 8.57 34.66 3.41
C GLN A 124 7.24 34.44 2.68
N ILE A 125 6.95 33.20 2.30
CA ILE A 125 5.67 32.82 1.70
C ILE A 125 4.53 33.10 2.67
N LEU A 126 4.60 32.59 3.91
CA LEU A 126 3.52 32.79 4.86
C LEU A 126 3.30 34.28 5.16
N ASP A 127 4.35 35.05 5.41
CA ASP A 127 4.25 36.47 5.70
C ASP A 127 3.67 37.26 4.53
N ALA A 128 4.08 36.94 3.29
CA ALA A 128 3.54 37.58 2.10
C ALA A 128 2.05 37.28 1.90
N TRP A 129 1.61 36.07 2.24
CA TRP A 129 0.22 35.61 2.01
C TRP A 129 -0.70 35.81 3.22
N ARG A 130 -0.17 36.14 4.40
CA ARG A 130 -0.95 36.32 5.64
C ARG A 130 -2.12 37.29 5.50
N SER A 131 -1.96 38.38 4.72
CA SER A 131 -3.02 39.37 4.49
C SER A 131 -4.16 38.87 3.59
N ARG A 132 -4.00 37.71 2.95
CA ARG A 132 -5.02 37.07 2.10
C ARG A 132 -5.87 36.06 2.87
N LEU A 133 -5.41 35.61 4.04
CA LEU A 133 -6.17 34.71 4.91
C LEU A 133 -7.40 35.40 5.48
N SER A 134 -8.54 34.72 5.47
CA SER A 134 -9.79 35.18 6.06
C SER A 134 -9.75 35.19 7.59
N ASP A 135 -10.80 35.71 8.22
CA ASP A 135 -10.95 35.65 9.68
C ASP A 135 -11.04 34.21 10.21
N ALA A 136 -11.39 33.24 9.37
CA ALA A 136 -11.38 31.81 9.66
C ALA A 136 -10.16 31.08 9.06
N GLY A 137 -9.17 31.83 8.58
CA GLY A 137 -8.05 31.32 7.79
C GLY A 137 -7.23 30.24 8.49
N ILE A 138 -7.09 29.10 7.83
CA ILE A 138 -6.31 27.94 8.28
C ILE A 138 -5.13 27.76 7.34
N VAL A 139 -3.95 27.50 7.92
CA VAL A 139 -2.75 27.14 7.18
C VAL A 139 -2.42 25.68 7.42
N LEU A 140 -2.16 24.96 6.34
CA LEU A 140 -1.72 23.58 6.35
C LEU A 140 -0.30 23.50 5.80
N LEU A 141 0.60 22.89 6.55
CA LEU A 141 2.03 22.76 6.26
C LEU A 141 2.39 21.28 6.11
N HIS A 142 2.81 20.86 4.93
CA HIS A 142 3.35 19.51 4.71
C HIS A 142 4.86 19.46 4.99
N GLY A 143 5.40 18.28 5.27
CA GLY A 143 6.82 18.09 5.60
C GLY A 143 7.19 18.49 7.03
N THR A 144 6.24 18.42 7.98
CA THR A 144 6.47 18.81 9.39
C THR A 144 6.88 17.64 10.30
N GLY A 145 7.08 16.45 9.72
CA GLY A 145 7.38 15.20 10.43
C GLY A 145 8.79 15.17 11.03
N PRO A 146 9.19 14.07 11.70
CA PRO A 146 10.48 14.00 12.41
C PRO A 146 11.71 14.34 11.57
N GLU A 147 11.70 13.94 10.30
CA GLU A 147 12.77 14.25 9.33
C GLU A 147 12.71 15.72 8.88
N GLY A 148 11.50 16.30 8.82
CA GLY A 148 11.24 17.68 8.42
C GLY A 148 11.26 18.72 9.56
N ARG A 149 11.26 18.31 10.84
CA ARG A 149 11.43 19.21 12.01
C ARG A 149 12.77 19.94 12.05
N ARG A 150 13.70 19.56 11.17
CA ARG A 150 14.99 20.25 10.96
C ARG A 150 15.05 21.02 9.64
N THR A 151 13.95 21.06 8.90
CA THR A 151 13.84 21.69 7.58
C THR A 151 12.75 22.77 7.58
N GLY A 152 12.56 23.45 6.45
CA GLY A 152 11.87 24.73 6.38
C GLY A 152 10.48 24.79 6.99
N THR A 153 9.57 23.92 6.53
CA THR A 153 8.17 23.90 6.99
C THR A 153 8.02 23.39 8.43
N GLY A 154 8.87 22.45 8.87
CA GLY A 154 8.87 21.99 10.27
C GLY A 154 9.29 23.08 11.25
N LEU A 155 10.35 23.83 10.95
CA LEU A 155 10.80 24.97 11.76
C LEU A 155 9.76 26.09 11.78
N LEU A 156 9.11 26.36 10.64
CA LEU A 156 8.00 27.31 10.57
C LEU A 156 6.83 26.86 11.45
N PHE A 157 6.43 25.60 11.37
CA PHE A 157 5.34 25.05 12.17
C PHE A 157 5.64 25.17 13.67
N ASP A 158 6.84 24.76 14.11
CA ASP A 158 7.27 24.86 15.51
C ASP A 158 7.20 26.31 16.01
N GLY A 159 7.66 27.28 15.21
CA GLY A 159 7.57 28.70 15.54
C GLY A 159 6.14 29.24 15.64
N LEU A 160 5.18 28.66 14.92
CA LEU A 160 3.77 29.06 14.99
C LEU A 160 3.02 28.43 16.17
N THR A 161 3.54 27.35 16.76
CA THR A 161 2.85 26.65 17.86
C THR A 161 2.70 27.49 19.14
N SER A 162 3.53 28.50 19.35
CA SER A 162 3.44 29.38 20.52
C SER A 162 2.30 30.39 20.43
N ASP A 163 1.97 30.82 19.21
CA ASP A 163 1.12 31.99 18.98
C ASP A 163 -0.26 31.61 18.42
N HIS A 164 -0.40 30.37 17.95
CA HIS A 164 -1.60 29.89 17.26
C HIS A 164 -2.01 28.49 17.76
N PRO A 165 -3.32 28.19 17.82
CA PRO A 165 -3.79 26.83 18.00
C PRO A 165 -3.30 25.94 16.86
N THR A 166 -2.73 24.78 17.20
CA THR A 166 -2.15 23.86 16.20
C THR A 166 -2.53 22.40 16.44
N PHE A 167 -2.51 21.62 15.36
CA PHE A 167 -2.62 20.16 15.41
C PHE A 167 -1.59 19.53 14.47
N HIS A 168 -0.91 18.48 14.91
CA HIS A 168 0.19 17.87 14.15
C HIS A 168 -0.02 16.37 13.98
N PHE A 169 0.18 15.90 12.75
CA PHE A 169 0.29 14.48 12.39
C PHE A 169 1.75 14.17 12.07
N PRO A 170 2.40 13.20 12.75
CA PRO A 170 3.81 12.88 12.51
C PRO A 170 4.06 11.89 11.36
N HIS A 171 3.02 11.27 10.79
CA HIS A 171 3.12 10.26 9.72
C HIS A 171 3.08 10.90 8.33
N GLY A 172 3.39 10.17 7.26
CA GLY A 172 3.35 10.68 5.88
C GLY A 172 4.19 11.95 5.66
N LEU A 173 5.43 11.95 6.13
CA LEU A 173 6.35 13.12 6.21
C LEU A 173 5.87 14.28 7.09
N GLY A 174 4.74 14.11 7.75
CA GLY A 174 4.13 15.01 8.71
C GLY A 174 3.29 16.11 8.09
N LEU A 175 2.22 16.46 8.82
CA LEU A 175 1.26 17.48 8.44
C LEU A 175 0.92 18.34 9.66
N GLY A 176 1.18 19.64 9.54
CA GLY A 176 0.91 20.63 10.56
C GLY A 176 -0.28 21.50 10.17
N LEU A 177 -1.31 21.53 11.01
CA LEU A 177 -2.43 22.45 10.89
C LEU A 177 -2.25 23.60 11.86
N VAL A 178 -2.40 24.83 11.36
CA VAL A 178 -2.29 26.07 12.14
C VAL A 178 -3.55 26.91 11.92
N ALA A 179 -4.27 27.23 12.99
CA ALA A 179 -5.38 28.18 12.94
C ALA A 179 -4.86 29.62 13.11
N ILE A 180 -4.69 30.34 12.00
CA ILE A 180 -4.20 31.73 12.00
C ILE A 180 -5.35 32.72 12.21
N GLY A 181 -6.52 32.41 11.64
CA GLY A 181 -7.75 33.18 11.80
C GLY A 181 -8.24 33.23 13.26
N ARG A 182 -9.01 34.26 13.57
CA ARG A 182 -9.60 34.47 14.91
C ARG A 182 -10.90 33.69 15.11
N ALA A 183 -11.59 33.34 14.02
CA ALA A 183 -12.88 32.66 14.01
C ALA A 183 -12.70 31.18 13.60
N VAL A 184 -12.21 30.35 14.53
CA VAL A 184 -11.99 28.92 14.29
C VAL A 184 -13.34 28.17 14.26
N PRO A 185 -13.66 27.42 13.19
CA PRO A 185 -14.90 26.63 13.13
C PRO A 185 -15.02 25.61 14.28
N ASP A 186 -16.23 25.42 14.82
CA ASP A 186 -16.47 24.59 16.02
C ASP A 186 -15.89 23.17 15.93
N ARG A 187 -16.05 22.51 14.76
CA ARG A 187 -15.53 21.15 14.54
C ARG A 187 -14.01 21.10 14.53
N LEU A 188 -13.36 22.17 14.08
CA LEU A 188 -11.91 22.30 14.12
C LEU A 188 -11.43 22.69 15.52
N ALA A 189 -12.15 23.58 16.22
CA ALA A 189 -11.87 23.94 17.61
C ALA A 189 -11.91 22.70 18.53
N ALA A 190 -12.85 21.78 18.30
CA ALA A 190 -12.91 20.51 19.02
C ALA A 190 -11.66 19.62 18.77
N LEU A 191 -11.12 19.60 17.56
CA LEU A 191 -9.87 18.90 17.25
C LEU A 191 -8.68 19.53 17.99
N LEU A 192 -8.61 20.86 17.97
CA LEU A 192 -7.53 21.65 18.58
C LEU A 192 -7.57 21.62 20.11
N GLY A 193 -8.74 21.35 20.71
CA GLY A 193 -8.94 21.24 22.16
C GLY A 193 -8.25 20.04 22.82
N GLY A 194 -7.80 19.05 22.04
CA GLY A 194 -6.77 18.09 22.47
C GLY A 194 -7.22 16.88 23.29
N GLU A 195 -8.45 16.80 23.81
CA GLU A 195 -8.93 15.69 24.67
C GLU A 195 -8.76 14.28 24.05
N GLN A 196 -8.68 14.19 22.72
CA GLN A 196 -8.51 12.92 21.98
C GLN A 196 -7.44 13.01 20.87
N ALA A 197 -6.42 13.85 21.07
CA ALA A 197 -5.43 14.12 20.04
C ALA A 197 -4.69 12.86 19.55
N ASP A 198 -4.23 12.01 20.48
CA ASP A 198 -3.47 10.80 20.13
C ASP A 198 -4.32 9.75 19.44
N VAL A 199 -5.57 9.58 19.90
CA VAL A 199 -6.54 8.68 19.25
C VAL A 199 -6.82 9.15 17.83
N THR A 200 -6.99 10.46 17.63
CA THR A 200 -7.23 11.05 16.32
C THR A 200 -6.02 10.88 15.39
N ARG A 201 -4.81 11.12 15.89
CA ARG A 201 -3.56 10.88 15.14
C ARG A 201 -3.44 9.42 14.71
N ALA A 202 -3.68 8.49 15.64
CA ALA A 202 -3.59 7.07 15.37
C ALA A 202 -4.63 6.62 14.32
N ALA A 203 -5.85 7.15 14.40
CA ALA A 203 -6.93 6.85 13.46
C ALA A 203 -6.59 7.31 12.04
N TYR A 204 -6.20 8.58 11.84
CA TYR A 204 -5.82 9.07 10.52
C TYR A 204 -4.55 8.42 9.98
N ALA A 205 -3.57 8.13 10.84
CA ALA A 205 -2.38 7.38 10.44
C ALA A 205 -2.72 5.96 9.96
N ALA A 206 -3.72 5.30 10.57
CA ALA A 206 -4.16 3.99 10.14
C ALA A 206 -4.85 4.03 8.77
N LEU A 207 -5.74 5.01 8.54
CA LEU A 207 -6.41 5.20 7.25
C LEU A 207 -5.39 5.53 6.15
N GLY A 208 -4.49 6.47 6.42
CA GLY A 208 -3.44 6.87 5.49
C GLY A 208 -2.54 5.71 5.08
N ARG A 209 -2.09 4.90 6.05
CA ARG A 209 -1.31 3.67 5.77
C ARG A 209 -2.06 2.71 4.87
N GLY A 210 -3.37 2.56 5.02
CA GLY A 210 -4.20 1.74 4.14
C GLY A 210 -4.14 2.19 2.67
N LEU A 211 -4.25 3.49 2.42
CA LEU A 211 -4.12 4.06 1.08
C LEU A 211 -2.71 3.89 0.50
N ARG A 212 -1.67 4.10 1.33
CA ARG A 212 -0.28 3.86 0.93
C ARG A 212 -0.04 2.42 0.51
N LEU A 213 -0.55 1.45 1.28
CA LEU A 213 -0.44 0.02 0.94
C LEU A 213 -1.15 -0.32 -0.37
N ARG A 214 -2.34 0.26 -0.61
CA ARG A 214 -3.07 0.09 -1.88
C ARG A 214 -2.28 0.61 -3.08
N ARG A 215 -1.77 1.85 -2.98
CA ARG A 215 -0.93 2.44 -4.03
C ARG A 215 0.30 1.58 -4.30
N ARG A 216 0.91 1.07 -3.24
CA ARG A 216 2.09 0.21 -3.29
C ARG A 216 1.81 -1.08 -4.05
N ALA A 217 0.71 -1.77 -3.71
CA ALA A 217 0.31 -2.99 -4.40
C ALA A 217 0.10 -2.78 -5.91
N VAL A 218 -0.48 -1.63 -6.31
CA VAL A 218 -0.62 -1.26 -7.72
C VAL A 218 0.75 -1.05 -8.39
N ALA A 219 1.64 -0.28 -7.76
CA ALA A 219 2.99 -0.03 -8.28
C ALA A 219 3.81 -1.33 -8.40
N ASP A 220 3.65 -2.23 -7.44
CA ASP A 220 4.34 -3.52 -7.38
C ASP A 220 3.84 -4.45 -8.49
N GLY A 221 2.52 -4.52 -8.70
CA GLY A 221 1.91 -5.26 -9.82
C GLY A 221 2.38 -4.75 -11.19
N GLU A 222 2.39 -3.42 -11.38
CA GLU A 222 2.91 -2.79 -12.61
C GLU A 222 4.40 -3.12 -12.83
N ALA A 223 5.22 -3.00 -11.80
CA ALA A 223 6.65 -3.29 -11.86
C ALA A 223 6.92 -4.77 -12.17
N LEU A 224 6.18 -5.69 -11.57
CA LEU A 224 6.25 -7.12 -11.86
C LEU A 224 5.83 -7.42 -13.31
N GLY A 225 4.82 -6.70 -13.83
CA GLY A 225 4.45 -6.76 -15.24
C GLY A 225 5.60 -6.36 -16.18
N LEU A 226 6.27 -5.24 -15.89
CA LEU A 226 7.46 -4.80 -16.65
C LEU A 226 8.61 -5.80 -16.58
N LEU A 227 8.82 -6.43 -15.42
CA LEU A 227 9.82 -7.48 -15.26
C LEU A 227 9.46 -8.74 -16.05
N THR A 228 8.19 -9.09 -16.11
CA THR A 228 7.67 -10.20 -16.91
C THR A 228 7.97 -9.95 -18.39
N GLU A 229 7.66 -8.76 -18.92
CA GLU A 229 7.98 -8.37 -20.31
C GLU A 229 9.48 -8.39 -20.63
N ARG A 230 10.34 -8.11 -19.64
CA ARG A 230 11.81 -8.14 -19.82
C ARG A 230 12.35 -9.56 -19.97
N VAL A 231 11.79 -10.50 -19.22
CA VAL A 231 12.24 -11.91 -19.19
C VAL A 231 11.61 -12.71 -20.32
N ASP A 232 10.36 -12.42 -20.67
CA ASP A 232 9.62 -13.10 -21.74
C ASP A 232 10.08 -12.61 -23.15
N PRO A 233 10.69 -13.48 -23.98
CA PRO A 233 11.13 -13.10 -25.31
C PRO A 233 9.97 -12.77 -26.26
N ASP A 234 8.77 -13.31 -26.04
CA ASP A 234 7.60 -13.14 -26.91
C ASP A 234 6.80 -11.87 -26.58
N ARG A 235 7.02 -11.26 -25.40
CA ARG A 235 6.31 -10.06 -24.92
C ARG A 235 7.15 -8.78 -24.89
N ARG A 236 8.30 -8.76 -25.58
CA ARG A 236 9.17 -7.57 -25.61
C ARG A 236 8.46 -6.38 -26.27
N GLY A 237 8.03 -5.43 -25.44
CA GLY A 237 7.48 -4.15 -25.89
C GLY A 237 8.55 -3.17 -26.40
N PRO A 238 8.13 -2.07 -27.05
CA PRO A 238 9.03 -1.00 -27.49
C PRO A 238 9.55 -0.20 -26.29
N GLY A 239 10.78 -0.46 -25.88
CA GLY A 239 11.57 0.39 -24.98
C GLY A 239 11.57 -0.02 -23.50
N ARG A 240 12.66 0.32 -22.81
CA ARG A 240 12.79 0.18 -21.34
C ARG A 240 11.94 1.27 -20.66
N ARG A 241 10.74 0.92 -20.21
CA ARG A 241 9.97 1.78 -19.28
C ARG A 241 10.63 1.74 -17.90
N GLY A 242 10.70 2.90 -17.24
CA GLY A 242 11.16 2.99 -15.85
C GLY A 242 10.16 2.35 -14.89
N PHE A 243 10.62 1.92 -13.71
CA PHE A 243 9.72 1.43 -12.68
C PHE A 243 8.85 2.56 -12.11
N PRO A 244 7.61 2.25 -11.68
CA PRO A 244 6.81 3.18 -10.89
C PRO A 244 7.60 3.68 -9.67
N PRO A 245 7.53 4.97 -9.33
CA PRO A 245 8.31 5.55 -8.22
C PRO A 245 7.96 4.95 -6.86
N ASP A 246 6.72 4.50 -6.69
CA ASP A 246 6.20 3.90 -5.46
C ASP A 246 6.36 2.38 -5.43
N CYS A 247 7.29 1.76 -6.16
CA CYS A 247 7.47 0.29 -6.12
C CYS A 247 8.38 -0.21 -4.98
N SER A 248 8.09 -1.42 -4.48
CA SER A 248 8.94 -2.37 -3.72
C SER A 248 10.44 -2.07 -3.69
N PRO A 249 11.20 -1.72 -2.61
CA PRO A 249 12.65 -1.72 -2.76
C PRO A 249 13.13 -3.14 -3.09
N ASP A 250 12.40 -4.16 -2.62
CA ASP A 250 12.59 -5.56 -2.96
C ASP A 250 12.34 -5.85 -4.44
N ILE A 251 11.35 -5.21 -5.08
CA ILE A 251 11.10 -5.34 -6.53
C ILE A 251 12.17 -4.61 -7.34
N VAL A 252 12.62 -3.44 -6.88
CA VAL A 252 13.76 -2.74 -7.49
C VAL A 252 15.03 -3.60 -7.41
N ARG A 253 15.27 -4.25 -6.27
CA ARG A 253 16.39 -5.19 -6.09
C ARG A 253 16.23 -6.42 -6.98
N LEU A 254 15.01 -6.96 -7.08
CA LEU A 254 14.69 -8.11 -7.95
C LEU A 254 15.09 -7.83 -9.40
N ALA A 255 14.89 -6.61 -9.89
CA ALA A 255 15.25 -6.22 -11.25
C ALA A 255 16.75 -6.36 -11.58
N ALA A 256 17.63 -6.31 -10.57
CA ALA A 256 19.06 -6.52 -10.74
C ALA A 256 19.46 -7.99 -10.80
N ASP A 257 18.70 -8.87 -10.14
CA ASP A 257 18.92 -10.32 -10.11
C ASP A 257 18.20 -11.08 -11.23
N LEU A 258 17.31 -10.43 -11.98
CA LEU A 258 16.64 -11.08 -13.11
C LEU A 258 17.59 -11.17 -14.33
N PRO A 259 17.73 -12.37 -14.93
CA PRO A 259 18.50 -12.53 -16.14
C PRO A 259 17.83 -11.78 -17.32
N ASP A 260 18.63 -11.16 -18.18
CA ASP A 260 18.15 -10.85 -19.54
C ASP A 260 17.93 -12.18 -20.28
N ALA A 261 16.93 -12.27 -21.17
CA ALA A 261 16.53 -13.55 -21.79
C ALA A 261 17.75 -14.38 -22.24
N THR A 262 17.89 -15.59 -21.70
CA THR A 262 19.06 -16.43 -21.86
C THR A 262 19.09 -17.07 -23.25
N PRO A 263 20.18 -16.94 -24.02
CA PRO A 263 20.32 -17.62 -25.31
C PRO A 263 20.79 -19.07 -25.09
N SER A 264 19.90 -19.93 -24.59
CA SER A 264 20.16 -21.37 -24.38
C SER A 264 20.53 -22.13 -25.67
N SER A 265 20.24 -21.56 -26.83
CA SER A 265 20.56 -22.15 -28.15
C SER A 265 22.05 -22.16 -28.49
N HIS A 266 22.82 -21.17 -28.00
CA HIS A 266 24.24 -21.01 -28.37
C HIS A 266 25.13 -22.05 -27.66
N LEU A 267 24.88 -22.31 -26.37
CA LEU A 267 25.62 -23.32 -25.61
C LEU A 267 25.36 -24.74 -26.14
N ALA A 268 24.11 -25.03 -26.51
CA ALA A 268 23.73 -26.30 -27.12
C ALA A 268 24.43 -26.50 -28.48
N ASP A 269 24.52 -25.45 -29.29
CA ASP A 269 25.20 -25.53 -30.59
C ASP A 269 26.72 -25.72 -30.46
N LEU A 270 27.37 -24.97 -29.57
CA LEU A 270 28.81 -25.13 -29.31
C LEU A 270 29.15 -26.49 -28.73
N SER A 271 28.31 -27.01 -27.83
CA SER A 271 28.49 -28.36 -27.26
C SER A 271 28.39 -29.46 -28.33
N ARG A 272 27.46 -29.33 -29.29
CA ARG A 272 27.37 -30.24 -30.45
C ARG A 272 28.60 -30.16 -31.35
N ARG A 273 29.10 -28.95 -31.64
CA ARG A 273 30.31 -28.74 -32.45
C ARG A 273 31.55 -29.32 -31.77
N LEU A 274 31.71 -29.14 -30.46
CA LEU A 274 32.82 -29.69 -29.68
C LEU A 274 32.84 -31.23 -29.74
N ALA A 275 31.68 -31.85 -29.53
CA ALA A 275 31.52 -33.31 -29.57
C ALA A 275 31.87 -33.89 -30.96
N ALA A 276 31.49 -33.19 -32.04
CA ALA A 276 31.82 -33.61 -33.41
C ALA A 276 33.34 -33.57 -33.69
N LEU A 277 34.03 -32.53 -33.22
CA LEU A 277 35.49 -32.36 -33.40
C LEU A 277 36.31 -33.32 -32.52
N GLU A 278 35.84 -33.62 -31.32
CA GLU A 278 36.48 -34.59 -30.42
C GLU A 278 36.30 -36.04 -30.91
N GLY A 279 35.12 -36.37 -31.47
CA GLY A 279 34.89 -37.66 -32.14
C GLY A 279 35.77 -37.88 -33.37
N ALA A 280 36.13 -36.81 -34.09
CA ALA A 280 37.04 -36.87 -35.24
C ALA A 280 38.53 -36.97 -34.86
N SER A 281 38.90 -36.63 -33.61
CA SER A 281 40.27 -36.69 -33.09
C SER A 281 40.62 -38.01 -32.40
N GLY A 282 39.65 -38.93 -32.25
CA GLY A 282 39.87 -40.28 -31.74
C GLY A 282 40.72 -41.11 -32.72
N THR A 283 41.81 -41.72 -32.25
CA THR A 283 42.63 -42.65 -33.06
C THR A 283 41.75 -43.72 -33.71
N PRO A 284 41.89 -44.01 -35.02
CA PRO A 284 41.11 -45.06 -35.66
C PRO A 284 41.43 -46.38 -34.97
N ARG A 285 40.39 -47.06 -34.48
CA ARG A 285 40.50 -48.44 -34.04
C ARG A 285 41.01 -49.26 -35.24
N PRO A 286 42.06 -50.09 -35.10
CA PRO A 286 42.59 -50.86 -36.22
C PRO A 286 41.48 -51.73 -36.80
N ALA A 287 41.24 -51.58 -38.10
CA ALA A 287 40.27 -52.38 -38.82
C ALA A 287 40.67 -53.87 -38.72
N PRO A 288 39.71 -54.80 -38.55
CA PRO A 288 39.99 -56.21 -38.72
C PRO A 288 40.52 -56.44 -40.14
N THR A 289 41.62 -57.18 -40.24
CA THR A 289 42.34 -57.53 -41.47
C THR A 289 41.40 -58.13 -42.52
N GLY A 290 41.16 -57.41 -43.63
CA GLY A 290 40.48 -57.98 -44.80
C GLY A 290 39.66 -57.06 -45.72
N ALA A 291 39.97 -55.76 -45.88
CA ALA A 291 39.25 -54.87 -46.81
C ALA A 291 40.16 -54.30 -47.94
N PRO A 292 39.66 -54.16 -49.18
CA PRO A 292 40.46 -53.79 -50.36
C PRO A 292 40.86 -52.31 -50.40
N ALA A 293 42.04 -52.05 -50.98
CA ALA A 293 42.86 -50.84 -50.86
C ALA A 293 42.37 -49.57 -51.61
N ILE A 294 41.06 -49.33 -51.74
CA ILE A 294 40.54 -48.14 -52.46
C ILE A 294 39.88 -47.10 -51.53
N GLU A 295 39.53 -47.43 -50.29
CA GLU A 295 38.97 -46.45 -49.33
C GLU A 295 40.01 -45.68 -48.50
N VAL A 296 41.26 -46.15 -48.44
CA VAL A 296 42.32 -45.52 -47.62
C VAL A 296 42.80 -44.18 -48.22
N ALA A 297 42.75 -44.02 -49.55
CA ALA A 297 43.22 -42.81 -50.22
C ALA A 297 42.27 -41.60 -50.07
N VAL A 298 40.98 -41.83 -49.85
CA VAL A 298 39.97 -40.75 -49.69
C VAL A 298 40.00 -40.19 -48.26
N GLN A 299 40.30 -41.02 -47.25
CA GLN A 299 40.46 -40.59 -45.87
C GLN A 299 41.79 -39.84 -45.62
N GLU A 300 42.90 -40.26 -46.23
CA GLU A 300 44.18 -39.55 -46.10
C GLU A 300 44.17 -38.16 -46.78
N GLY A 301 43.48 -38.00 -47.90
CA GLY A 301 43.34 -36.71 -48.60
C GLY A 301 42.42 -35.70 -47.89
N HIS A 302 41.54 -36.16 -47.00
CA HIS A 302 40.69 -35.31 -46.15
C HIS A 302 41.42 -34.93 -44.86
N LEU A 303 42.17 -35.86 -44.26
CA LEU A 303 43.02 -35.62 -43.09
C LEU A 303 44.20 -34.67 -43.38
N ARG A 304 44.79 -34.71 -44.58
CA ARG A 304 45.85 -33.76 -44.98
C ARG A 304 45.35 -32.33 -45.21
N ARG A 305 44.08 -32.16 -45.62
CA ARG A 305 43.45 -30.83 -45.74
C ARG A 305 43.06 -30.22 -44.39
N LEU A 306 42.80 -31.05 -43.38
CA LEU A 306 42.54 -30.63 -42.00
C LEU A 306 43.82 -30.41 -41.17
N SER A 307 45.00 -30.73 -41.73
CA SER A 307 46.29 -30.63 -41.02
C SER A 307 47.11 -29.40 -41.41
N SER A 308 46.66 -28.57 -42.36
CA SER A 308 47.39 -27.37 -42.79
C SER A 308 47.07 -26.09 -42.00
N GLU A 309 46.06 -26.11 -41.12
CA GLU A 309 45.83 -25.09 -40.09
C GLU A 309 45.48 -25.84 -38.79
N GLY A 310 46.20 -25.57 -37.70
CA GLY A 310 46.33 -26.49 -36.57
C GLY A 310 45.02 -26.83 -35.82
N PRO A 311 44.49 -28.07 -35.90
CA PRO A 311 43.22 -28.45 -35.25
C PRO A 311 43.23 -28.38 -33.71
N MET A 312 44.42 -28.39 -33.10
CA MET A 312 44.57 -28.24 -31.65
C MET A 312 44.33 -26.81 -31.14
N ALA A 313 44.56 -25.78 -31.98
CA ALA A 313 44.32 -24.39 -31.62
C ALA A 313 42.81 -24.07 -31.59
N ASP A 314 42.05 -24.63 -32.54
CA ASP A 314 40.60 -24.48 -32.63
C ASP A 314 39.86 -25.22 -31.49
N ILE A 315 40.29 -26.43 -31.12
CA ILE A 315 39.69 -27.17 -29.99
C ILE A 315 39.98 -26.47 -28.66
N ALA A 316 41.20 -25.95 -28.45
CA ALA A 316 41.55 -25.21 -27.25
C ALA A 316 40.75 -23.89 -27.13
N GLY A 317 40.56 -23.17 -28.24
CA GLY A 317 39.74 -21.97 -28.34
C GLY A 317 38.27 -22.26 -28.02
N LEU A 318 37.66 -23.25 -28.67
CA LEU A 318 36.27 -23.66 -28.43
C LEU A 318 36.05 -24.18 -26.99
N ARG A 319 37.05 -24.84 -26.38
CA ARG A 319 37.01 -25.24 -24.96
C ARG A 319 37.06 -24.03 -24.02
N ALA A 320 37.82 -22.99 -24.35
CA ALA A 320 37.84 -21.75 -23.58
C ALA A 320 36.50 -21.01 -23.68
N GLU A 321 35.94 -20.90 -24.88
CA GLU A 321 34.63 -20.29 -25.15
C GLU A 321 33.49 -21.05 -24.45
N SER A 322 33.49 -22.38 -24.56
CA SER A 322 32.54 -23.25 -23.87
C SER A 322 32.62 -23.13 -22.35
N ARG A 323 33.83 -23.01 -21.77
CA ARG A 323 34.00 -22.73 -20.32
C ARG A 323 33.46 -21.36 -19.93
N ALA A 324 33.72 -20.33 -20.72
CA ALA A 324 33.24 -18.97 -20.46
C ALA A 324 31.70 -18.90 -20.48
N LEU A 325 31.07 -19.54 -21.47
CA LEU A 325 29.60 -19.61 -21.55
C LEU A 325 28.98 -20.43 -20.42
N ARG A 326 29.57 -21.56 -20.02
CA ARG A 326 29.12 -22.34 -18.85
C ARG A 326 29.22 -21.55 -17.55
N ALA A 327 30.29 -20.78 -17.36
CA ALA A 327 30.44 -19.90 -16.21
C ALA A 327 29.37 -18.78 -16.20
N SER A 328 29.06 -18.24 -17.38
CA SER A 328 27.99 -17.25 -17.58
C SER A 328 26.60 -17.84 -17.27
N GLU A 329 26.29 -19.04 -17.75
CA GLU A 329 25.04 -19.76 -17.47
C GLU A 329 24.90 -20.11 -15.99
N ALA A 330 25.97 -20.57 -15.33
CA ALA A 330 25.95 -20.84 -13.89
C ALA A 330 25.68 -19.58 -13.06
N GLU A 331 26.20 -18.42 -13.47
CA GLU A 331 25.88 -17.15 -12.83
C GLU A 331 24.44 -16.70 -13.10
N ALA A 332 23.93 -16.88 -14.33
CA ALA A 332 22.54 -16.62 -14.66
C ALA A 332 21.58 -17.49 -13.83
N ASN A 333 21.89 -18.77 -13.63
CA ASN A 333 21.13 -19.68 -12.78
C ASN A 333 21.18 -19.29 -11.29
N ARG A 334 22.35 -18.83 -10.79
CA ARG A 334 22.45 -18.30 -9.41
C ARG A 334 21.59 -17.04 -9.21
N ARG A 335 21.59 -16.15 -10.20
CA ARG A 335 20.75 -14.94 -10.25
C ARG A 335 19.26 -15.30 -10.27
N ALA A 336 18.84 -16.18 -11.16
CA ALA A 336 17.46 -16.69 -11.21
C ALA A 336 17.02 -17.32 -9.88
N ARG A 337 17.89 -18.09 -9.20
CA ARG A 337 17.61 -18.63 -7.86
C ARG A 337 17.44 -17.55 -6.79
N ARG A 338 18.25 -16.49 -6.83
CA ARG A 338 18.10 -15.35 -5.90
C ARG A 338 16.78 -14.62 -6.17
N ALA A 339 16.48 -14.36 -7.44
CA ALA A 339 15.23 -13.75 -7.88
C ALA A 339 14.00 -14.57 -7.44
N ALA A 340 13.99 -15.88 -7.69
CA ALA A 340 12.90 -16.76 -7.27
C ALA A 340 12.69 -16.74 -5.74
N ARG A 341 13.76 -16.83 -4.95
CA ARG A 341 13.67 -16.72 -3.48
C ARG A 341 13.12 -15.36 -3.03
N ALA A 342 13.54 -14.27 -3.65
CA ALA A 342 13.03 -12.94 -3.35
C ALA A 342 11.54 -12.81 -3.68
N ILE A 343 11.09 -13.34 -4.82
CA ILE A 343 9.67 -13.35 -5.19
C ILE A 343 8.86 -14.20 -4.21
N HIS A 344 9.33 -15.40 -3.84
CA HIS A 344 8.65 -16.23 -2.83
C HIS A 344 8.56 -15.54 -1.46
N ALA A 345 9.63 -14.87 -1.02
CA ALA A 345 9.62 -14.12 0.24
C ALA A 345 8.60 -12.96 0.19
N ARG A 346 8.53 -12.24 -0.94
CA ARG A 346 7.55 -11.17 -1.14
C ARG A 346 6.12 -11.70 -1.17
N ARG A 347 5.86 -12.81 -1.88
CA ARG A 347 4.54 -13.46 -1.90
C ARG A 347 4.09 -13.85 -0.49
N ALA A 348 4.96 -14.47 0.30
CA ALA A 348 4.65 -14.84 1.67
C ALA A 348 4.34 -13.61 2.56
N GLU A 349 4.98 -12.47 2.31
CA GLU A 349 4.66 -11.20 2.99
C GLU A 349 3.30 -10.64 2.56
N VAL A 350 3.02 -10.62 1.26
CA VAL A 350 1.73 -10.17 0.72
C VAL A 350 0.59 -11.06 1.21
N GLU A 351 0.78 -12.38 1.30
CA GLU A 351 -0.19 -13.32 1.87
C GLU A 351 -0.48 -13.02 3.36
N ARG A 352 0.56 -12.72 4.16
CA ARG A 352 0.38 -12.27 5.55
C ARG A 352 -0.42 -10.97 5.63
N GLN A 353 -0.15 -10.02 4.75
CA GLN A 353 -0.87 -8.75 4.68
C GLN A 353 -2.34 -8.94 4.31
N ILE A 354 -2.63 -9.80 3.33
CA ILE A 354 -4.00 -10.16 2.95
C ILE A 354 -4.73 -10.76 4.15
N ALA A 355 -4.16 -11.75 4.84
CA ALA A 355 -4.81 -12.39 5.99
C ALA A 355 -5.11 -11.39 7.13
N ALA A 356 -4.19 -10.46 7.39
CA ALA A 356 -4.38 -9.41 8.39
C ALA A 356 -5.49 -8.43 7.98
N ILE A 357 -5.51 -8.00 6.71
CA ILE A 357 -6.53 -7.07 6.20
C ILE A 357 -7.90 -7.75 6.12
N GLU A 358 -7.99 -9.01 5.71
CA GLU A 358 -9.25 -9.77 5.69
C GLU A 358 -9.85 -9.90 7.09
N THR A 359 -9.02 -10.12 8.11
CA THR A 359 -9.47 -10.13 9.52
C THR A 359 -10.01 -8.76 9.94
N ALA A 360 -9.30 -7.69 9.58
CA ALA A 360 -9.75 -6.32 9.84
C ALA A 360 -11.04 -5.98 9.07
N ALA A 361 -11.16 -6.42 7.82
CA ALA A 361 -12.32 -6.22 6.97
C ALA A 361 -13.53 -6.95 7.53
N ALA A 362 -13.38 -8.21 7.96
CA ALA A 362 -14.45 -8.97 8.61
C ALA A 362 -14.94 -8.26 9.87
N THR A 363 -14.02 -7.71 10.68
CA THR A 363 -14.36 -6.93 11.86
C THR A 363 -15.12 -5.65 11.48
N ALA A 364 -14.62 -4.88 10.50
CA ALA A 364 -15.27 -3.66 10.04
C ALA A 364 -16.67 -3.92 9.47
N HIS A 365 -16.86 -5.00 8.70
CA HIS A 365 -18.17 -5.42 8.21
C HIS A 365 -19.13 -5.81 9.34
N ALA A 366 -18.63 -6.54 10.34
CA ALA A 366 -19.43 -6.86 11.52
C ALA A 366 -19.83 -5.60 12.29
N ASP A 367 -18.96 -4.60 12.38
CA ASP A 367 -19.24 -3.32 13.01
C ASP A 367 -20.32 -2.55 12.24
N VAL A 368 -20.18 -2.46 10.91
CA VAL A 368 -21.18 -1.88 10.01
C VAL A 368 -22.54 -2.57 10.18
N ALA A 369 -22.58 -3.90 10.23
CA ALA A 369 -23.81 -4.65 10.42
C ALA A 369 -24.47 -4.34 11.78
N ARG A 370 -23.69 -4.27 12.86
CA ARG A 370 -24.19 -3.88 14.19
C ARG A 370 -24.72 -2.46 14.20
N LEU A 371 -24.03 -1.52 13.55
CA LEU A 371 -24.47 -0.12 13.44
C LEU A 371 -25.73 0.02 12.56
N ALA A 372 -25.85 -0.79 11.51
CA ALA A 372 -27.06 -0.81 10.68
C ALA A 372 -28.27 -1.35 11.47
N GLU A 373 -28.07 -2.38 12.31
CA GLU A 373 -29.11 -2.91 13.18
C GLU A 373 -29.53 -1.89 14.24
N THR A 374 -28.60 -1.19 14.89
CA THR A 374 -28.93 -0.14 15.86
C THR A 374 -29.68 1.01 15.19
N ALA A 375 -29.24 1.46 14.00
CA ALA A 375 -29.94 2.48 13.23
C ALA A 375 -31.37 2.06 12.85
N TRP A 376 -31.57 0.79 12.49
CA TRP A 376 -32.90 0.23 12.25
C TRP A 376 -33.78 0.26 13.51
N ARG A 377 -33.27 -0.17 14.67
CA ARG A 377 -34.01 -0.09 15.94
C ARG A 377 -34.35 1.36 16.32
N HIS A 378 -33.45 2.32 16.07
CA HIS A 378 -33.74 3.73 16.32
C HIS A 378 -34.85 4.27 15.41
N ARG A 379 -34.89 3.86 14.13
CA ARG A 379 -36.01 4.17 13.22
C ARG A 379 -37.34 3.65 13.75
N GLU A 380 -37.37 2.40 14.21
CA GLU A 380 -38.57 1.78 14.77
C GLU A 380 -39.04 2.52 16.04
N ASN A 381 -38.11 2.87 16.93
CA ASN A 381 -38.40 3.65 18.13
C ASN A 381 -38.91 5.06 17.82
N GLU A 382 -38.36 5.74 16.81
CA GLU A 382 -38.87 7.06 16.37
C GLU A 382 -40.30 6.94 15.84
N HIS A 383 -40.61 5.94 15.02
CA HIS A 383 -41.96 5.69 14.53
C HIS A 383 -42.95 5.41 15.67
N ALA A 384 -42.57 4.58 16.64
CA ALA A 384 -43.40 4.31 17.82
C ALA A 384 -43.63 5.58 18.66
N ALA A 385 -42.60 6.40 18.83
CA ALA A 385 -42.70 7.67 19.57
C ALA A 385 -43.58 8.70 18.83
N ASP A 386 -43.49 8.80 17.50
CA ASP A 386 -44.33 9.69 16.71
C ASP A 386 -45.81 9.25 16.73
N HIS A 387 -46.08 7.95 16.68
CA HIS A 387 -47.42 7.41 16.88
C HIS A 387 -48.00 7.77 18.24
N ALA A 388 -47.25 7.58 19.33
CA ALA A 388 -47.69 7.94 20.68
C ALA A 388 -47.91 9.45 20.84
N ARG A 389 -47.03 10.27 20.26
CA ARG A 389 -47.15 11.73 20.19
C ARG A 389 -48.41 12.17 19.46
N ALA A 390 -48.70 11.57 18.30
CA ALA A 390 -49.90 11.86 17.53
C ALA A 390 -51.18 11.48 18.28
N GLU A 391 -51.17 10.36 19.01
CA GLU A 391 -52.30 9.93 19.83
C GLU A 391 -52.54 10.86 21.03
N ALA A 392 -51.49 11.24 21.76
CA ALA A 392 -51.58 12.20 22.86
C ALA A 392 -52.10 13.56 22.38
N ARG A 393 -51.64 14.02 21.21
CA ARG A 393 -52.13 15.25 20.58
C ARG A 393 -53.62 15.17 20.25
N ARG A 394 -54.07 14.05 19.66
CA ARG A 394 -55.50 13.85 19.36
C ARG A 394 -56.35 13.91 20.63
N ARG A 395 -55.97 13.18 21.68
CA ARG A 395 -56.70 13.20 22.97
C ARG A 395 -56.79 14.61 23.57
N LEU A 396 -55.71 15.38 23.51
CA LEU A 396 -55.71 16.77 23.97
C LEU A 396 -56.64 17.65 23.13
N GLN A 397 -56.64 17.49 21.80
CA GLN A 397 -57.55 18.19 20.90
C GLN A 397 -59.02 17.84 21.18
N ASP A 398 -59.33 16.55 21.32
CA ASP A 398 -60.68 16.07 21.65
C ASP A 398 -61.19 16.69 22.96
N LEU A 399 -60.34 16.78 23.98
CA LEU A 399 -60.69 17.42 25.26
C LEU A 399 -60.96 18.93 25.10
N LEU A 400 -60.10 19.64 24.36
CA LEU A 400 -60.27 21.08 24.10
C LEU A 400 -61.54 21.37 23.29
N GLU A 401 -61.88 20.52 22.32
CA GLU A 401 -63.13 20.61 21.57
C GLU A 401 -64.35 20.33 22.45
N HIS A 402 -64.26 19.34 23.34
CA HIS A 402 -65.31 19.06 24.34
C HIS A 402 -65.51 20.24 25.30
N GLU A 403 -64.43 20.92 25.71
CA GLU A 403 -64.49 22.13 26.54
C GLU A 403 -65.20 23.27 25.81
N ARG A 404 -64.80 23.53 24.55
CA ARG A 404 -65.44 24.54 23.70
C ARG A 404 -66.92 24.26 23.51
N ALA A 405 -67.30 23.02 23.26
CA ALA A 405 -68.70 22.61 23.12
C ALA A 405 -69.50 22.78 24.43
N MET A 406 -68.90 22.44 25.57
CA MET A 406 -69.50 22.67 26.90
C MET A 406 -69.71 24.16 27.18
N LEU A 407 -68.72 25.01 26.89
CA LEU A 407 -68.79 26.46 27.10
C LEU A 407 -69.76 27.16 26.13
N ALA A 408 -69.96 26.62 24.93
CA ALA A 408 -70.90 27.15 23.94
C ALA A 408 -72.38 26.76 24.19
N SER A 409 -72.65 25.85 25.15
CA SER A 409 -74.01 25.36 25.38
C SER A 409 -74.90 26.39 26.13
N PRO A 410 -76.16 26.64 25.73
CA PRO A 410 -77.01 27.74 26.22
C PRO A 410 -77.42 27.71 27.72
N GLY A 411 -76.95 26.74 28.50
CA GLY A 411 -77.34 26.56 29.91
C GLY A 411 -76.31 27.01 30.95
N GLY A 412 -75.13 27.48 30.55
CA GLY A 412 -73.94 27.54 31.41
C GLY A 412 -73.96 28.54 32.57
N LEU A 413 -74.69 29.65 32.49
CA LEU A 413 -74.60 30.72 33.51
C LEU A 413 -75.92 31.43 33.88
N GLN A 414 -77.04 31.16 33.20
CA GLN A 414 -78.28 31.95 33.39
C GLN A 414 -79.34 31.36 34.34
N GLY A 415 -79.08 30.25 35.03
CA GLY A 415 -80.11 29.56 35.83
C GLY A 415 -79.80 29.38 37.32
N VAL A 416 -79.60 30.45 38.09
CA VAL A 416 -79.33 30.35 39.55
C VAL A 416 -80.35 31.14 40.37
N LEU A 417 -81.53 30.57 40.63
CA LEU A 417 -82.47 31.01 41.68
C LEU A 417 -83.32 29.88 42.31
N SER A 418 -82.80 28.66 42.55
CA SER A 418 -83.51 27.63 43.37
C SER A 418 -82.59 26.64 44.11
N LEU A 419 -83.06 26.04 45.22
CA LEU A 419 -82.34 25.01 46.00
C LEU A 419 -81.93 23.76 45.19
N GLY A 420 -82.68 23.42 44.13
CA GLY A 420 -82.29 22.38 43.15
C GLY A 420 -81.10 22.77 42.28
N ALA A 421 -80.82 24.07 42.13
CA ALA A 421 -79.66 24.60 41.41
C ALA A 421 -78.34 24.36 42.17
N VAL A 422 -78.33 24.36 43.50
CA VAL A 422 -77.10 24.14 44.30
C VAL A 422 -76.58 22.70 44.18
N ARG A 423 -77.47 21.69 44.16
CA ARG A 423 -77.07 20.28 43.94
C ARG A 423 -76.56 20.05 42.51
N ARG A 424 -77.19 20.69 41.51
CA ARG A 424 -76.71 20.67 40.11
C ARG A 424 -75.37 21.39 39.96
N TRP A 425 -75.22 22.56 40.56
CA TRP A 425 -73.98 23.34 40.58
C TRP A 425 -72.83 22.59 41.24
N ARG A 426 -73.03 21.97 42.42
CA ARG A 426 -72.00 21.11 43.06
C ARG A 426 -71.62 19.89 42.23
N ARG A 427 -72.52 19.36 41.39
CA ARG A 427 -72.24 18.24 40.48
C ARG A 427 -71.45 18.73 39.25
N MET A 428 -71.82 19.91 38.74
CA MET A 428 -71.14 20.61 37.64
C MET A 428 -69.71 21.03 38.01
N VAL A 429 -69.51 21.63 39.19
CA VAL A 429 -68.19 22.04 39.70
C VAL A 429 -67.28 20.82 39.94
N ARG A 430 -67.81 19.71 40.45
CA ARG A 430 -67.04 18.45 40.57
C ARG A 430 -66.73 17.83 39.21
N GLY A 431 -67.65 17.89 38.26
CA GLY A 431 -67.42 17.48 36.87
C GLY A 431 -66.33 18.33 36.21
N TYR A 432 -66.37 19.65 36.41
CA TYR A 432 -65.41 20.61 35.90
C TYR A 432 -64.02 20.43 36.52
N SER A 433 -63.91 20.22 37.84
CA SER A 433 -62.61 19.94 38.46
C SER A 433 -61.99 18.62 37.99
N SER A 434 -62.81 17.60 37.73
CA SER A 434 -62.36 16.34 37.12
C SER A 434 -61.91 16.54 35.66
N PHE A 435 -62.57 17.42 34.93
CA PHE A 435 -62.24 17.76 33.54
C PHE A 435 -60.92 18.54 33.45
N VAL A 436 -60.74 19.57 34.27
CA VAL A 436 -59.48 20.34 34.37
C VAL A 436 -58.31 19.42 34.73
N ARG A 437 -58.52 18.46 35.63
CA ARG A 437 -57.48 17.47 35.97
C ARG A 437 -57.12 16.58 34.78
N ARG A 438 -58.11 16.02 34.08
CA ARG A 438 -57.89 15.24 32.85
C ARG A 438 -57.19 16.05 31.75
N GLY A 439 -57.51 17.34 31.62
CA GLY A 439 -56.82 18.24 30.70
C GLY A 439 -55.36 18.50 31.07
N ALA A 440 -55.08 18.70 32.37
CA ALA A 440 -53.72 18.83 32.87
C ALA A 440 -52.90 17.55 32.66
N ASP A 441 -53.48 16.39 32.99
CA ASP A 441 -52.86 15.07 32.78
C ASP A 441 -52.56 14.83 31.28
N ALA A 442 -53.52 15.11 30.39
CA ALA A 442 -53.34 14.98 28.94
C ALA A 442 -52.28 15.96 28.37
N ALA A 443 -52.18 17.17 28.92
CA ALA A 443 -51.15 18.13 28.53
C ALA A 443 -49.74 17.66 28.96
N THR A 444 -49.62 17.09 30.16
CA THR A 444 -48.37 16.46 30.63
C THR A 444 -48.00 15.24 29.78
N GLU A 445 -48.96 14.37 29.48
CA GLU A 445 -48.75 13.22 28.58
C GLU A 445 -48.26 13.65 27.20
N TRP A 446 -48.83 14.70 26.62
CA TRP A 446 -48.39 15.25 25.33
C TRP A 446 -46.97 15.81 25.41
N GLN A 447 -46.63 16.60 26.44
CA GLN A 447 -45.28 17.14 26.63
C GLN A 447 -44.23 16.03 26.78
N ASP A 448 -44.55 14.96 27.52
CA ASP A 448 -43.65 13.82 27.68
C ASP A 448 -43.50 13.03 26.39
N ALA A 449 -44.58 12.85 25.61
CA ALA A 449 -44.52 12.21 24.30
C ALA A 449 -43.68 13.04 23.29
N GLU A 450 -43.81 14.36 23.30
CA GLU A 450 -42.99 15.28 22.47
C GLU A 450 -41.50 15.13 22.78
N LYS A 451 -41.13 15.09 24.07
CA LYS A 451 -39.73 14.88 24.50
C LYS A 451 -39.18 13.53 24.06
N ARG A 452 -39.96 12.45 24.20
CA ARG A 452 -39.55 11.11 23.76
C ARG A 452 -39.34 11.06 22.25
N TYR A 453 -40.23 11.67 21.47
CA TYR A 453 -40.06 11.77 20.02
C TYR A 453 -38.79 12.55 19.64
N ALA A 454 -38.54 13.69 20.27
CA ALA A 454 -37.34 14.49 20.01
C ALA A 454 -36.05 13.69 20.29
N ALA A 455 -35.98 12.98 21.42
CA ALA A 455 -34.85 12.13 21.78
C ALA A 455 -34.69 10.93 20.82
N ALA A 456 -35.78 10.28 20.42
CA ALA A 456 -35.75 9.15 19.48
C ALA A 456 -35.24 9.58 18.09
N ARG A 457 -35.68 10.74 17.61
CA ARG A 457 -35.23 11.32 16.34
C ARG A 457 -33.74 11.66 16.34
N GLU A 458 -33.23 12.21 17.45
CA GLU A 458 -31.80 12.50 17.60
C GLU A 458 -30.96 11.23 17.62
N ALA A 459 -31.41 10.21 18.37
CA ALA A 459 -30.76 8.91 18.41
C ALA A 459 -30.75 8.20 17.03
N ARG A 460 -31.84 8.30 16.25
CA ARG A 460 -31.88 7.80 14.86
C ARG A 460 -30.82 8.47 14.01
N ARG A 461 -30.81 9.80 13.99
CA ARG A 461 -29.85 10.57 13.20
C ARG A 461 -28.41 10.18 13.54
N PHE A 462 -28.09 10.11 14.84
CA PHE A 462 -26.77 9.70 15.29
C PHE A 462 -26.40 8.27 14.86
N GLY A 463 -27.33 7.31 14.98
CA GLY A 463 -27.10 5.93 14.55
C GLY A 463 -26.88 5.79 13.05
N GLU A 464 -27.68 6.50 12.23
CA GLU A 464 -27.51 6.52 10.78
C GLU A 464 -26.18 7.16 10.36
N ASP A 465 -25.78 8.26 11.00
CA ASP A 465 -24.51 8.93 10.74
C ASP A 465 -23.32 8.01 11.05
N GLN A 466 -23.37 7.23 12.14
CA GLN A 466 -22.32 6.26 12.47
C GLN A 466 -22.26 5.09 11.48
N ALA A 467 -23.40 4.51 11.10
CA ALA A 467 -23.45 3.43 10.12
C ALA A 467 -22.89 3.90 8.76
N HIS A 468 -23.29 5.10 8.34
CA HIS A 468 -22.81 5.69 7.10
C HIS A 468 -21.31 6.02 7.14
N ALA A 469 -20.78 6.42 8.30
CA ALA A 469 -19.34 6.65 8.48
C ALA A 469 -18.51 5.36 8.47
N ALA A 470 -19.06 4.23 8.91
CA ALA A 470 -18.32 2.96 8.99
C ALA A 470 -18.23 2.22 7.63
N GLN A 471 -19.24 2.40 6.76
CA GLN A 471 -19.33 1.73 5.46
C GLN A 471 -18.08 1.88 4.59
N PRO A 472 -17.50 3.10 4.42
CA PRO A 472 -16.42 3.27 3.47
C PRO A 472 -15.10 2.64 3.97
N ARG A 473 -14.88 2.57 5.29
CA ARG A 473 -13.75 1.84 5.90
C ARG A 473 -13.74 0.36 5.53
N ALA A 474 -14.91 -0.28 5.51
CA ALA A 474 -15.03 -1.67 5.11
C ALA A 474 -14.69 -1.85 3.61
N SER A 475 -15.21 -0.95 2.76
CA SER A 475 -14.93 -0.92 1.32
C SER A 475 -13.45 -0.67 0.99
N GLU A 476 -12.76 0.16 1.78
CA GLU A 476 -11.32 0.44 1.64
C GLU A 476 -10.48 -0.82 1.85
N LEU A 477 -10.82 -1.60 2.87
CA LEU A 477 -10.11 -2.84 3.20
C LEU A 477 -10.32 -3.91 2.11
N ASP A 478 -11.55 -4.04 1.60
CA ASP A 478 -11.85 -4.94 0.48
C ASP A 478 -11.05 -4.57 -0.78
N SER A 479 -11.01 -3.28 -1.09
CA SER A 479 -10.23 -2.77 -2.23
C SER A 479 -8.74 -3.05 -2.07
N ALA A 480 -8.20 -2.99 -0.84
CA ALA A 480 -6.82 -3.36 -0.57
C ALA A 480 -6.53 -4.85 -0.82
N VAL A 481 -7.44 -5.74 -0.40
CA VAL A 481 -7.32 -7.18 -0.68
C VAL A 481 -7.28 -7.45 -2.18
N VAL A 482 -8.13 -6.78 -2.97
CA VAL A 482 -8.14 -6.94 -4.43
C VAL A 482 -6.80 -6.56 -5.05
N MET A 483 -6.20 -5.43 -4.65
CA MET A 483 -4.92 -4.97 -5.20
C MET A 483 -3.75 -5.89 -4.81
N LEU A 484 -3.72 -6.37 -3.56
CA LEU A 484 -2.69 -7.31 -3.11
C LEU A 484 -2.80 -8.67 -3.82
N ARG A 485 -4.02 -9.14 -4.11
CA ARG A 485 -4.23 -10.35 -4.92
C ARG A 485 -3.81 -10.17 -6.38
N ALA A 486 -3.87 -8.95 -6.91
CA ALA A 486 -3.30 -8.65 -8.23
C ALA A 486 -1.76 -8.74 -8.23
N GLU A 487 -1.10 -8.26 -7.16
CA GLU A 487 0.35 -8.42 -6.96
C GLU A 487 0.77 -9.90 -6.81
N LEU A 488 0.04 -10.66 -5.99
CA LEU A 488 -0.38 -12.06 -6.19
C LEU A 488 -0.06 -12.65 -7.56
N ALA A 489 -1.02 -12.46 -8.46
CA ALA A 489 -1.02 -13.05 -9.78
C ALA A 489 0.17 -12.59 -10.64
N ALA A 490 0.57 -11.32 -10.52
CA ALA A 490 1.72 -10.78 -11.25
C ALA A 490 3.04 -11.49 -10.84
N SER A 491 3.20 -11.79 -9.55
CA SER A 491 4.36 -12.52 -9.03
C SER A 491 4.40 -13.96 -9.53
N GLU A 492 3.24 -14.63 -9.62
CA GLU A 492 3.12 -16.00 -10.15
C GLU A 492 3.50 -16.07 -11.63
N ASN A 493 3.04 -15.10 -12.43
CA ASN A 493 3.40 -15.00 -13.83
C ASN A 493 4.93 -14.87 -14.02
N LEU A 494 5.58 -14.02 -13.21
CA LEU A 494 7.03 -13.86 -13.28
C LEU A 494 7.79 -15.13 -12.84
N LEU A 495 7.31 -15.83 -11.80
CA LEU A 495 7.89 -17.10 -11.37
C LEU A 495 7.84 -18.16 -12.46
N ALA A 496 6.72 -18.26 -13.20
CA ALA A 496 6.53 -19.24 -14.26
C ALA A 496 7.52 -19.07 -15.44
N LEU A 497 8.08 -17.88 -15.61
CA LEU A 497 9.06 -17.57 -16.65
C LEU A 497 10.51 -17.80 -16.21
N LEU A 498 10.76 -17.94 -14.90
CA LEU A 498 12.09 -18.27 -14.41
C LEU A 498 12.38 -19.75 -14.71
N PRO A 499 13.62 -20.09 -15.12
CA PRO A 499 13.98 -21.48 -15.35
C PRO A 499 13.68 -22.31 -14.09
N GLU A 500 12.97 -23.44 -14.26
CA GLU A 500 12.68 -24.36 -13.16
C GLU A 500 14.00 -24.69 -12.45
N VAL A 501 14.08 -24.32 -11.18
CA VAL A 501 15.18 -24.70 -10.33
C VAL A 501 14.79 -26.03 -9.69
N PRO A 502 15.41 -27.16 -10.06
CA PRO A 502 15.23 -28.39 -9.30
C PRO A 502 15.74 -28.15 -7.88
N GLY A 503 14.80 -28.04 -6.94
CA GLY A 503 15.11 -27.65 -5.56
C GLY A 503 13.88 -27.15 -4.79
N GLY A 504 12.89 -28.04 -4.63
CA GLY A 504 11.73 -27.84 -3.76
C GLY A 504 11.00 -29.18 -3.58
N GLU A 505 11.43 -29.93 -2.57
CA GLU A 505 10.81 -31.09 -1.88
C GLU A 505 10.00 -32.16 -2.67
N THR A 506 10.44 -33.42 -2.47
CA THR A 506 9.77 -34.74 -2.72
C THR A 506 9.90 -35.43 -4.11
N GLY A 507 11.06 -36.05 -4.39
CA GLY A 507 11.27 -36.99 -5.53
C GLY A 507 12.77 -37.22 -5.85
N PRO A 508 13.21 -38.39 -6.38
CA PRO A 508 14.50 -39.00 -6.03
C PRO A 508 15.73 -38.27 -6.58
N VAL A 509 16.43 -37.58 -5.69
CA VAL A 509 17.67 -36.80 -5.91
C VAL A 509 18.92 -37.68 -6.08
N ALA A 510 18.88 -38.96 -5.73
CA ALA A 510 20.04 -39.86 -5.83
C ALA A 510 20.54 -39.97 -7.29
N ASP A 511 19.66 -40.30 -8.23
CA ASP A 511 20.06 -40.62 -9.62
C ASP A 511 20.71 -39.48 -10.40
N ALA A 512 20.44 -38.21 -10.09
CA ALA A 512 20.99 -37.08 -10.84
C ALA A 512 22.34 -36.59 -10.28
N TYR A 513 22.49 -36.59 -8.96
CA TYR A 513 23.77 -36.28 -8.32
C TYR A 513 24.74 -37.45 -8.47
N ASP A 514 24.27 -38.69 -8.33
CA ASP A 514 25.10 -39.88 -8.50
C ASP A 514 25.62 -39.99 -9.94
N ARG A 515 24.79 -39.70 -10.97
CA ARG A 515 25.27 -39.60 -12.37
C ARG A 515 26.25 -38.44 -12.60
N TRP A 516 26.08 -37.33 -11.89
CA TRP A 516 27.04 -36.22 -11.97
C TRP A 516 28.38 -36.61 -11.35
N VAL A 517 28.38 -37.29 -10.19
CA VAL A 517 29.57 -37.80 -9.52
C VAL A 517 30.29 -38.84 -10.38
N GLU A 518 29.57 -39.79 -10.98
CA GLU A 518 30.12 -40.80 -11.89
C GLU A 518 30.80 -40.18 -13.11
N GLN A 519 30.29 -39.05 -13.62
CA GLN A 519 30.79 -38.41 -14.83
C GLN A 519 31.83 -37.30 -14.59
N HIS A 520 31.86 -36.67 -13.41
CA HIS A 520 32.63 -35.43 -13.17
C HIS A 520 33.49 -35.42 -11.90
N ASP A 521 33.27 -36.31 -10.92
CA ASP A 521 33.96 -36.30 -9.61
C ASP A 521 34.62 -37.65 -9.25
N THR A 522 34.55 -38.63 -10.17
CA THR A 522 35.17 -39.94 -9.99
C THR A 522 36.56 -39.97 -10.62
N LEU A 523 37.61 -39.80 -9.80
CA LEU A 523 39.00 -39.96 -10.26
C LEU A 523 39.27 -41.42 -10.66
N ASP A 524 39.59 -41.64 -11.92
CA ASP A 524 39.99 -42.97 -12.39
C ASP A 524 41.44 -43.31 -11.98
N GLU A 525 41.85 -44.57 -12.19
CA GLU A 525 43.20 -45.00 -11.79
C GLU A 525 44.31 -44.35 -12.67
N GLY A 526 43.98 -43.90 -13.88
CA GLY A 526 44.85 -43.09 -14.72
C GLY A 526 45.11 -41.71 -14.11
N ASP A 527 44.05 -41.03 -13.68
CA ASP A 527 44.09 -39.73 -13.01
C ASP A 527 44.87 -39.81 -11.70
N ARG A 528 44.61 -40.84 -10.89
CA ARG A 528 45.33 -41.11 -9.64
C ARG A 528 46.84 -41.27 -9.88
N ARG A 529 47.23 -42.01 -10.93
CA ARG A 529 48.65 -42.14 -11.31
C ARG A 529 49.25 -40.82 -11.80
N ALA A 530 48.51 -40.05 -12.61
CA ALA A 530 48.97 -38.76 -13.12
C ALA A 530 49.17 -37.73 -12.00
N ILE A 531 48.26 -37.69 -11.03
CA ILE A 531 48.35 -36.84 -9.84
C ILE A 531 49.56 -37.25 -9.01
N ARG A 532 49.77 -38.54 -8.72
CA ARG A 532 50.96 -39.02 -7.99
C ARG A 532 52.26 -38.62 -8.70
N ALA A 533 52.34 -38.80 -10.02
CA ALA A 533 53.51 -38.42 -10.81
C ALA A 533 53.76 -36.90 -10.78
N ARG A 534 52.69 -36.09 -10.78
CA ARG A 534 52.79 -34.63 -10.68
C ARG A 534 53.25 -34.18 -9.29
N VAL A 535 52.74 -34.80 -8.23
CA VAL A 535 53.15 -34.53 -6.84
C VAL A 535 54.65 -34.80 -6.64
N LEU A 536 55.17 -35.90 -7.20
CA LEU A 536 56.61 -36.21 -7.16
C LEU A 536 57.48 -35.16 -7.88
N ARG A 537 56.93 -34.42 -8.84
CA ARG A 537 57.63 -33.38 -9.60
C ARG A 537 57.48 -31.99 -9.00
N MET A 538 56.76 -31.85 -7.88
CA MET A 538 56.58 -30.55 -7.23
C MET A 538 57.90 -30.06 -6.63
N ARG A 539 58.30 -28.85 -7.03
CA ARG A 539 59.53 -28.19 -6.54
C ARG A 539 59.49 -27.87 -5.05
N ARG A 540 58.28 -27.75 -4.48
CA ARG A 540 57.99 -27.60 -3.06
C ARG A 540 56.78 -28.46 -2.73
N ARG A 541 56.88 -29.27 -1.68
CA ARG A 541 55.81 -30.11 -1.17
C ARG A 541 55.35 -29.54 0.18
N PRO A 542 54.37 -28.63 0.20
CA PRO A 542 53.86 -28.09 1.46
C PRO A 542 53.20 -29.20 2.28
N LEU A 543 53.30 -29.11 3.60
CA LEU A 543 52.43 -29.85 4.51
C LEU A 543 51.03 -29.20 4.47
N ILE A 544 49.99 -30.00 4.23
CA ILE A 544 48.60 -29.54 4.21
C ILE A 544 47.92 -29.97 5.51
N SER A 545 47.55 -29.01 6.35
CA SER A 545 46.79 -29.28 7.58
C SER A 545 45.30 -29.20 7.29
N VAL A 546 44.59 -30.33 7.48
CA VAL A 546 43.13 -30.39 7.42
C VAL A 546 42.60 -30.19 8.83
N VAL A 547 41.89 -29.10 9.06
CA VAL A 547 41.28 -28.80 10.37
C VAL A 547 39.84 -29.29 10.38
N MET A 548 39.51 -30.17 11.33
CA MET A 548 38.17 -30.74 11.50
C MET A 548 37.64 -30.42 12.90
N PRO A 549 36.72 -29.45 13.05
CA PRO A 549 36.01 -29.25 14.31
C PRO A 549 35.03 -30.41 14.53
N VAL A 550 34.92 -30.88 15.77
CA VAL A 550 34.08 -32.00 16.15
C VAL A 550 33.31 -31.67 17.42
N TYR A 551 31.98 -31.79 17.37
CA TYR A 551 31.10 -31.69 18.53
C TYR A 551 30.05 -32.80 18.51
N ASN A 552 30.00 -33.59 19.58
CA ASN A 552 29.07 -34.71 19.79
C ASN A 552 28.69 -35.53 18.52
N PRO A 553 29.66 -35.96 17.69
CA PRO A 553 29.32 -36.64 16.45
C PRO A 553 28.84 -38.06 16.72
N GLN A 554 27.97 -38.57 15.85
CA GLN A 554 27.74 -40.01 15.81
C GLN A 554 29.03 -40.72 15.38
N VAL A 555 29.50 -41.66 16.20
CA VAL A 555 30.81 -42.32 16.02
C VAL A 555 30.97 -42.96 14.65
N GLY A 556 29.88 -43.48 14.06
CA GLY A 556 29.89 -44.06 12.71
C GLY A 556 30.32 -43.05 11.63
N PHE A 557 29.73 -41.85 11.65
CA PHE A 557 30.05 -40.79 10.69
C PHE A 557 31.42 -40.18 10.93
N LEU A 558 31.84 -40.04 12.20
CA LEU A 558 33.21 -39.57 12.51
C LEU A 558 34.27 -40.51 11.92
N ARG A 559 34.08 -41.83 12.02
CA ARG A 559 35.00 -42.81 11.42
C ARG A 559 35.05 -42.72 9.89
N GLN A 560 33.89 -42.54 9.25
CA GLN A 560 33.82 -42.40 7.79
C GLN A 560 34.50 -41.11 7.31
N ALA A 561 34.30 -39.99 8.03
CA ALA A 561 34.97 -38.73 7.74
C ALA A 561 36.49 -38.84 7.85
N VAL A 562 37.00 -39.44 8.92
CA VAL A 562 38.45 -39.68 9.08
C VAL A 562 38.99 -40.60 7.98
N ALA A 563 38.28 -41.68 7.64
CA ALA A 563 38.68 -42.59 6.57
C ALA A 563 38.72 -41.91 5.19
N SER A 564 37.80 -40.99 4.91
CA SER A 564 37.81 -40.20 3.68
C SER A 564 39.05 -39.31 3.58
N VAL A 565 39.43 -38.63 4.67
CA VAL A 565 40.67 -37.82 4.73
C VAL A 565 41.93 -38.70 4.66
N GLN A 566 41.89 -39.93 5.16
CA GLN A 566 43.02 -40.87 5.00
C GLN A 566 43.23 -41.32 3.55
N SER A 567 42.19 -41.26 2.71
CA SER A 567 42.24 -41.72 1.32
C SER A 567 42.83 -40.72 0.32
N GLN A 568 43.39 -39.60 0.80
CA GLN A 568 43.96 -38.54 -0.03
C GLN A 568 45.17 -39.03 -0.85
N ILE A 569 45.30 -38.51 -2.07
CA ILE A 569 46.37 -38.91 -3.01
C ILE A 569 47.68 -38.15 -2.71
N TYR A 570 47.58 -36.94 -2.15
CA TYR A 570 48.75 -36.17 -1.72
C TYR A 570 49.29 -36.75 -0.40
N PRO A 571 50.60 -36.98 -0.26
CA PRO A 571 51.16 -37.71 0.88
C PRO A 571 51.51 -36.83 2.10
N ASP A 572 51.74 -35.51 1.91
CA ASP A 572 52.25 -34.65 2.98
C ASP A 572 51.11 -33.84 3.61
N TRP A 573 50.29 -34.50 4.43
CA TRP A 573 49.17 -33.86 5.13
C TRP A 573 49.11 -34.28 6.60
N GLU A 574 48.43 -33.46 7.40
CA GLU A 574 48.07 -33.77 8.78
C GLU A 574 46.58 -33.47 9.01
N LEU A 575 45.95 -34.21 9.91
CA LEU A 575 44.55 -33.98 10.31
C LEU A 575 44.53 -33.47 11.75
N CYS A 576 44.07 -32.25 11.93
CA CYS A 576 43.93 -31.57 13.20
C CYS A 576 42.47 -31.63 13.65
N ILE A 577 42.16 -32.51 14.60
CA ILE A 577 40.80 -32.64 15.15
C ILE A 577 40.70 -31.78 16.40
N ALA A 578 39.79 -30.81 16.39
CA ALA A 578 39.56 -29.92 17.52
C ALA A 578 38.14 -30.13 18.07
N ASP A 579 38.03 -30.30 19.38
CA ASP A 579 36.74 -30.21 20.08
C ASP A 579 36.36 -28.73 20.17
N ASP A 580 35.28 -28.32 19.50
CA ASP A 580 34.90 -26.90 19.41
C ASP A 580 33.97 -26.42 20.53
N ALA A 581 33.53 -27.35 21.41
CA ALA A 581 32.70 -27.10 22.58
C ALA A 581 31.46 -26.19 22.36
N SER A 582 30.90 -26.15 21.14
CA SER A 582 29.78 -25.27 20.76
C SER A 582 28.38 -25.70 21.22
#